data_AF-A0A964V6Q8-F1
#
_entry.id   AF-A0A964V6Q8-F1
#
_cell.length_a   1.000
_cell.length_b   1.000
_cell.length_c   1.000
_cell.angle_alpha   90.00
_cell.angle_beta   90.00
_cell.angle_gamma   90.00
#
_symmetry.space_group_name_H-M   'P 1'
#
loop_
_entity.id
_entity.type
_entity.pdbx_description
1 polymer ?
#
loop_
_entity_poly.entity_id
_entity_poly.type
_entity_poly.pdbx_seq_one_letter_code
_entity_poly.pdbx_strand_id
1 'polypeptide(L)'
;MASHLLAHPNRFVAQDRMLTDTVRWGTVDSTSLRLMGQIGYDELIEAAASSGYVAPDLGGIWATAPYLHNGSVPTLWHLLHAEDRPERFWIGGHALDYEFVGIAGEIDEAGTYVYPDGYEPWSRPFLYDTREPGRSNQGHEFMTSSEAGKRALLEYMKVK
;
A
#
# COMPACT_ATOMS: atom_id res chain seq x y z
N MET A 1 -26.98 -1.89 10.17
CA MET A 1 -26.41 -3.25 10.15
C MET A 1 -24.97 -3.12 9.70
N ALA A 2 -24.01 -3.66 10.46
CA ALA A 2 -22.59 -3.55 10.10
C ALA A 2 -22.28 -4.52 8.96
N SER A 3 -21.79 -4.01 7.83
CA SER A 3 -21.30 -4.83 6.71
C SER A 3 -20.04 -5.57 7.17
N HIS A 4 -20.18 -6.85 7.49
CA HIS A 4 -19.04 -7.71 7.79
C HIS A 4 -18.54 -8.32 6.48
N LEU A 5 -17.36 -7.89 6.02
CA LEU A 5 -16.60 -8.61 5.01
C LEU A 5 -16.22 -9.98 5.59
N LEU A 6 -17.08 -10.98 5.34
CA LEU A 6 -16.90 -12.38 5.68
C LEU A 6 -16.29 -13.11 4.48
N ALA A 7 -14.99 -12.92 4.24
CA ALA A 7 -14.27 -13.81 3.33
C ALA A 7 -12.83 -13.93 3.78
N HIS A 8 -12.50 -15.01 4.49
CA HIS A 8 -11.11 -15.43 4.63
C HIS A 8 -10.48 -15.50 3.24
N PRO A 9 -9.31 -14.89 3.01
CA PRO A 9 -8.36 -14.37 4.00
C PRO A 9 -8.47 -12.87 4.33
N ASN A 10 -9.42 -12.14 3.73
CA ASN A 10 -9.58 -10.70 3.89
C ASN A 10 -10.13 -10.32 5.27
N ARG A 11 -9.47 -9.37 5.94
CA ARG A 11 -9.92 -8.84 7.24
C ARG A 11 -10.02 -7.33 7.19
N PHE A 12 -11.19 -6.79 7.53
CA PHE A 12 -11.33 -5.34 7.73
C PHE A 12 -10.57 -4.87 8.97
N VAL A 13 -9.81 -3.80 8.83
CA VAL A 13 -9.06 -3.13 9.91
C VAL A 13 -9.49 -1.67 9.95
N ALA A 14 -9.96 -1.25 11.12
CA ALA A 14 -10.43 0.12 11.34
C ALA A 14 -9.28 1.15 11.24
N GLN A 15 -9.64 2.37 10.84
CA GLN A 15 -8.69 3.45 10.58
C GLN A 15 -7.90 3.86 11.82
N ASP A 16 -8.50 3.83 13.00
CA ASP A 16 -7.85 4.13 14.28
C ASP A 16 -6.67 3.20 14.60
N ARG A 17 -6.63 2.04 13.94
CA ARG A 17 -5.53 1.07 14.01
C ARG A 17 -4.62 1.09 12.79
N MET A 18 -5.17 1.27 11.59
CA MET A 18 -4.36 1.27 10.35
C MET A 18 -3.55 2.54 10.19
N LEU A 19 -4.14 3.71 10.46
CA LEU A 19 -3.52 5.04 10.35
C LEU A 19 -2.94 5.37 8.96
N THR A 20 -3.26 4.60 7.91
CA THR A 20 -2.87 4.88 6.52
C THR A 20 -3.69 6.01 5.91
N ASP A 21 -3.28 6.55 4.75
CA ASP A 21 -4.00 7.64 4.07
C ASP A 21 -5.53 7.45 4.04
N THR A 22 -6.31 8.50 4.36
CA THR A 22 -7.76 8.40 4.54
C THR A 22 -8.59 8.80 3.32
N VAL A 23 -7.96 9.41 2.29
CA VAL A 23 -8.69 10.01 1.18
C VAL A 23 -9.56 8.98 0.45
N ARG A 24 -9.05 7.75 0.26
CA ARG A 24 -9.80 6.71 -0.45
C ARG A 24 -11.09 6.30 0.27
N TRP A 25 -11.09 6.04 1.57
CA TRP A 25 -12.34 5.64 2.24
C TRP A 25 -13.22 6.85 2.57
N GLY A 26 -12.63 8.02 2.85
CA GLY A 26 -13.36 9.25 3.17
C GLY A 26 -14.20 9.80 2.01
N THR A 27 -13.88 9.42 0.77
CA THR A 27 -14.68 9.79 -0.42
C THR A 27 -15.99 9.02 -0.55
N VAL A 28 -16.13 7.85 0.09
CA VAL A 28 -17.39 7.10 0.09
C VAL A 28 -18.22 7.55 1.28
N ASP A 29 -18.96 8.64 1.08
CA ASP A 29 -19.82 9.27 2.08
C ASP A 29 -21.31 9.11 1.76
N SER A 30 -22.17 9.67 2.62
CA SER A 30 -23.62 9.61 2.44
C SER A 30 -24.10 10.28 1.16
N THR A 31 -23.35 11.26 0.64
CA THR A 31 -23.65 11.91 -0.63
C THR A 31 -23.36 11.01 -1.80
N SER A 32 -22.18 10.42 -1.84
CA SER A 32 -21.74 9.52 -2.88
C SER A 32 -22.63 8.28 -2.94
N LEU A 33 -22.96 7.68 -1.79
CA LEU A 33 -23.87 6.53 -1.71
C LEU A 33 -25.28 6.85 -2.22
N ARG A 34 -25.82 8.02 -1.87
CA ARG A 34 -27.13 8.47 -2.39
C ARG A 34 -27.11 8.66 -3.91
N LEU A 35 -26.04 9.27 -4.45
CA LEU A 35 -25.91 9.47 -5.89
C LEU A 35 -25.77 8.13 -6.63
N MET A 36 -25.04 7.17 -6.06
CA MET A 36 -24.95 5.80 -6.59
C MET A 36 -26.31 5.13 -6.66
N GLY A 37 -27.16 5.30 -5.65
CA GLY A 37 -28.53 4.77 -5.69
C GLY A 37 -29.42 5.46 -6.73
N GLN A 38 -29.25 6.77 -6.96
CA GLN A 38 -30.02 7.49 -7.99
C GLN A 38 -29.74 7.02 -9.41
N ILE A 39 -28.57 6.43 -9.67
CA ILE A 39 -28.21 5.86 -10.97
C ILE A 39 -28.43 4.34 -11.03
N GLY A 40 -29.10 3.76 -10.02
CA GLY A 40 -29.44 2.32 -9.96
C GLY A 40 -28.25 1.40 -9.64
N TYR A 41 -27.13 1.94 -9.16
CA TYR A 41 -25.94 1.15 -8.88
C TYR A 41 -26.08 0.28 -7.62
N ASP A 42 -26.94 0.69 -6.69
CA ASP A 42 -27.29 -0.05 -5.48
C ASP A 42 -28.15 -1.30 -5.73
N GLU A 43 -28.73 -1.43 -6.93
CA GLU A 43 -29.38 -2.68 -7.38
C GLU A 43 -28.37 -3.78 -7.70
N LEU A 44 -27.12 -3.40 -8.02
CA LEU A 44 -26.07 -4.31 -8.48
C LEU A 44 -25.00 -4.58 -7.42
N ILE A 45 -24.75 -3.63 -6.51
CA ILE A 45 -23.72 -3.75 -5.49
C ILE A 45 -24.19 -3.24 -4.13
N GLU A 46 -23.66 -3.84 -3.06
CA GLU A 46 -23.81 -3.33 -1.70
C GLU A 46 -22.67 -2.34 -1.39
N ALA A 47 -22.87 -1.08 -1.75
CA ALA A 47 -21.94 -0.01 -1.41
C ALA A 47 -22.19 0.48 0.03
N ALA A 48 -21.13 0.58 0.82
CA ALA A 48 -21.19 1.14 2.17
C ALA A 48 -19.96 2.01 2.43
N ALA A 49 -20.14 3.05 3.27
CA ALA A 49 -19.02 3.83 3.78
C ALA A 49 -18.15 2.92 4.67
N SER A 50 -16.85 2.86 4.36
CA SER A 50 -15.89 2.10 5.14
C SER A 50 -15.08 3.03 6.04
N SER A 51 -14.84 2.67 7.30
CA SER A 51 -14.05 3.46 8.26
C SER A 51 -12.63 2.91 8.42
N GLY A 52 -12.02 2.43 7.33
CA GLY A 52 -10.74 1.73 7.34
C GLY A 52 -10.48 0.96 6.06
N TYR A 53 -9.53 0.03 6.12
CA TYR A 53 -9.07 -0.74 4.97
C TYR A 53 -9.08 -2.24 5.24
N VAL A 54 -9.17 -3.02 4.16
CA VAL A 54 -9.03 -4.47 4.21
C VAL A 54 -7.56 -4.82 4.20
N ALA A 55 -7.12 -5.65 5.15
CA ALA A 55 -5.89 -6.41 5.03
C ALA A 55 -6.16 -7.57 4.05
N PRO A 56 -5.56 -7.55 2.84
CA PRO A 56 -5.84 -8.54 1.80
C PRO A 56 -5.13 -9.87 2.06
N ASP A 57 -5.43 -10.88 1.25
CA ASP A 57 -4.54 -12.04 1.10
C ASP A 57 -3.11 -11.58 0.81
N LEU A 58 -2.14 -12.24 1.44
CA LEU A 58 -0.72 -11.99 1.21
C LEU A 58 -0.12 -12.94 0.17
N GLY A 59 -0.95 -13.80 -0.44
CA GLY A 59 -0.52 -14.67 -1.54
C GLY A 59 0.09 -13.88 -2.70
N GLY A 60 1.33 -14.19 -3.07
CA GLY A 60 2.06 -13.49 -4.13
C GLY A 60 2.51 -12.07 -3.79
N ILE A 61 2.41 -11.64 -2.52
CA ILE A 61 2.72 -10.26 -2.11
C ILE A 61 4.14 -9.82 -2.51
N TRP A 62 5.08 -10.76 -2.62
CA TRP A 62 6.46 -10.48 -3.02
C TRP A 62 6.60 -9.83 -4.40
N ALA A 63 5.58 -9.94 -5.25
CA ALA A 63 5.58 -9.44 -6.63
C ALA A 63 4.61 -8.26 -6.85
N THR A 64 4.03 -7.68 -5.80
CA THR A 64 2.95 -6.67 -5.91
C THR A 64 3.36 -5.28 -5.45
N ALA A 65 4.66 -4.99 -5.37
CA ALA A 65 5.12 -3.64 -5.04
C ALA A 65 4.63 -2.60 -6.07
N PRO A 66 4.39 -1.35 -5.66
CA PRO A 66 4.49 -0.82 -4.29
C PRO A 66 3.34 -1.24 -3.36
N TYR A 67 3.54 -1.07 -2.04
CA TYR A 67 2.63 -1.52 -0.98
C TYR A 67 1.75 -0.40 -0.43
N LEU A 68 0.77 -0.80 0.40
CA LEU A 68 -0.39 -0.03 0.86
C LEU A 68 -1.42 0.24 -0.25
N HIS A 69 -2.62 0.66 0.15
CA HIS A 69 -3.76 0.84 -0.77
C HIS A 69 -3.52 1.90 -1.86
N ASN A 70 -2.58 2.82 -1.63
CA ASN A 70 -2.20 3.89 -2.54
C ASN A 70 -0.83 3.66 -3.20
N GLY A 71 -0.17 2.53 -2.91
CA GLY A 71 1.14 2.21 -3.48
C GLY A 71 2.24 3.20 -3.07
N SER A 72 2.23 3.65 -1.80
CA SER A 72 3.11 4.70 -1.28
C SER A 72 4.40 4.18 -0.62
N VAL A 73 4.59 2.85 -0.57
CA VAL A 73 5.76 2.22 0.07
C VAL A 73 6.46 1.29 -0.93
N PRO A 74 7.74 1.53 -1.30
CA PRO A 74 8.35 0.86 -2.46
C PRO A 74 8.74 -0.60 -2.23
N THR A 75 9.06 -1.01 -1.00
CA THR A 75 9.47 -2.39 -0.68
C THR A 75 8.80 -2.90 0.61
N LEU A 76 8.69 -4.21 0.81
CA LEU A 76 8.20 -4.74 2.09
C LEU A 76 9.17 -4.37 3.20
N TRP A 77 10.47 -4.30 2.92
CA TRP A 77 11.43 -3.83 3.91
C TRP A 77 11.05 -2.43 4.43
N HIS A 78 10.74 -1.47 3.56
CA HIS A 78 10.25 -0.14 3.96
C HIS A 78 8.86 -0.18 4.64
N LEU A 79 8.04 -1.19 4.37
CA LEU A 79 6.79 -1.38 5.11
C LEU A 79 7.06 -1.74 6.58
N LEU A 80 8.09 -2.53 6.85
CA LEU A 80 8.51 -2.94 8.20
C LEU A 80 9.46 -1.95 8.90
N HIS A 81 9.94 -0.92 8.18
CA HIS A 81 10.82 0.16 8.65
C HIS A 81 10.21 1.51 8.27
N ALA A 82 9.18 1.92 9.02
CA ALA A 82 8.41 3.11 8.68
C ALA A 82 9.24 4.40 8.71
N GLU A 83 10.22 4.43 9.60
CA GLU A 83 11.21 5.48 9.77
C GLU A 83 12.11 5.70 8.54
N ASP A 84 12.26 4.67 7.70
CA ASP A 84 13.14 4.68 6.52
C ASP A 84 12.35 4.84 5.20
N ARG A 85 11.02 5.02 5.25
CA ARG A 85 10.19 5.15 4.05
C ARG A 85 10.57 6.42 3.26
N PRO A 86 10.95 6.31 1.98
CA PRO A 86 11.25 7.49 1.19
C PRO A 86 9.99 8.32 0.94
N GLU A 87 10.13 9.66 0.95
CA GLU A 87 9.05 10.57 0.56
C GLU A 87 8.82 10.59 -0.95
N ARG A 88 9.86 10.28 -1.72
CA ARG A 88 9.83 10.32 -3.19
C ARG A 88 10.51 9.10 -3.76
N PHE A 89 9.90 8.46 -4.75
CA PHE A 89 10.48 7.30 -5.41
C PHE A 89 9.95 7.13 -6.84
N TRP A 90 10.75 6.51 -7.70
CA TRP A 90 10.32 6.21 -9.06
C TRP A 90 9.49 4.93 -9.12
N ILE A 91 8.40 4.97 -9.87
CA ILE A 91 7.53 3.82 -10.17
C ILE A 91 7.35 3.65 -11.68
N GLY A 92 6.96 2.44 -12.08
CA GLY A 92 6.76 2.06 -13.48
C GLY A 92 8.05 1.54 -14.12
N GLY A 93 7.99 0.32 -14.63
CA GLY A 93 9.11 -0.26 -15.37
C GLY A 93 10.25 -0.79 -14.50
N HIS A 94 10.06 -0.95 -13.19
CA HIS A 94 11.13 -1.28 -12.24
C HIS A 94 11.56 -2.75 -12.27
N ALA A 95 12.78 -3.01 -11.82
CA ALA A 95 13.26 -4.34 -11.48
C ALA A 95 12.78 -4.72 -10.08
N LEU A 96 12.65 -6.03 -9.84
CA LEU A 96 12.32 -6.58 -8.55
C LEU A 96 13.58 -6.73 -7.69
N ASP A 97 13.53 -6.21 -6.47
CA ASP A 97 14.49 -6.47 -5.41
C ASP A 97 14.03 -7.68 -4.59
N TYR A 98 14.85 -8.75 -4.53
CA TYR A 98 14.55 -9.94 -3.73
C TYR A 98 15.03 -9.84 -2.28
N GLU A 99 15.92 -8.91 -1.96
CA GLU A 99 16.39 -8.66 -0.60
C GLU A 99 15.36 -7.84 0.17
N PHE A 100 14.95 -6.70 -0.39
CA PHE A 100 13.97 -5.80 0.22
C PHE A 100 12.52 -6.11 -0.17
N VAL A 101 12.33 -6.95 -1.19
CA VAL A 101 11.04 -7.42 -1.70
C VAL A 101 10.19 -6.26 -2.21
N GLY A 102 10.51 -5.78 -3.42
CA GLY A 102 9.74 -4.76 -4.11
C GLY A 102 10.53 -4.04 -5.20
N ILE A 103 10.41 -2.72 -5.29
CA ILE A 103 11.14 -1.92 -6.27
C ILE A 103 12.64 -1.95 -5.93
N ALA A 104 13.49 -2.37 -6.87
CA ALA A 104 14.93 -2.23 -6.75
C ALA A 104 15.36 -0.77 -6.88
N GLY A 105 16.21 -0.33 -5.97
CA GLY A 105 16.69 1.04 -5.94
C GLY A 105 17.49 1.38 -4.70
N GLU A 106 17.95 2.64 -4.68
CA GLU A 106 18.74 3.22 -3.60
C GLU A 106 18.37 4.69 -3.40
N ILE A 107 18.73 5.24 -2.25
CA ILE A 107 18.49 6.66 -1.95
C ILE A 107 19.60 7.51 -2.60
N ASP A 108 19.21 8.45 -3.44
CA ASP A 108 20.12 9.43 -4.04
C ASP A 108 20.48 10.56 -3.06
N GLU A 109 21.40 11.44 -3.47
CA GLU A 109 21.83 12.60 -2.68
C GLU A 109 20.68 13.55 -2.32
N ALA A 110 19.59 13.55 -3.10
CA ALA A 110 18.41 14.36 -2.88
C ALA A 110 17.36 13.67 -1.98
N GLY A 111 17.64 12.47 -1.45
CA GLY A 111 16.72 11.69 -0.63
C GLY A 111 15.60 11.01 -1.41
N THR A 112 15.75 10.87 -2.73
CA THR A 112 14.79 10.18 -3.61
C THR A 112 15.22 8.73 -3.77
N TYR A 113 14.29 7.79 -3.68
CA TYR A 113 14.56 6.39 -3.99
C TYR A 113 14.55 6.18 -5.52
N VAL A 114 15.72 5.98 -6.09
CA VAL A 114 15.98 5.90 -7.53
C VAL A 114 16.32 4.49 -7.94
N TYR A 115 16.07 4.15 -9.21
CA TYR A 115 16.49 2.87 -9.75
C TYR A 115 18.02 2.77 -9.78
N PRO A 116 18.58 1.54 -9.73
CA PRO A 116 20.02 1.34 -9.74
C PRO A 116 20.67 1.93 -10.99
N ASP A 117 21.93 2.37 -10.85
CA ASP A 117 22.70 2.90 -11.95
C ASP A 117 22.74 1.93 -13.16
N GLY A 118 22.47 2.48 -14.34
CA GLY A 118 22.45 1.71 -15.60
C GLY A 118 21.19 0.86 -15.81
N TYR A 119 20.22 0.88 -14.89
CA TYR A 119 18.94 0.23 -15.13
C TYR A 119 18.07 1.03 -16.11
N GLU A 120 17.55 0.36 -17.14
CA GLU A 120 16.61 0.95 -18.09
C GLU A 120 15.18 0.46 -17.81
N PRO A 121 14.25 1.33 -17.38
CA PRO A 121 12.88 0.94 -17.15
C PRO A 121 12.17 0.52 -18.43
N TRP A 122 11.41 -0.57 -18.39
CA TRP A 122 10.63 -1.07 -19.54
C TRP A 122 9.35 -0.26 -19.84
N SER A 123 9.06 0.76 -19.03
CA SER A 123 7.97 1.72 -19.24
C SER A 123 8.42 3.13 -18.87
N ARG A 124 7.67 4.16 -19.28
CA ARG A 124 7.92 5.54 -18.83
C ARG A 124 7.74 5.64 -17.31
N PRO A 125 8.79 5.93 -16.53
CA PRO A 125 8.67 6.01 -15.10
C PRO A 125 7.95 7.30 -14.67
N PHE A 126 7.35 7.25 -13.48
CA PHE A 126 6.69 8.36 -12.82
C PHE A 126 7.29 8.56 -11.45
N LEU A 127 7.56 9.82 -11.07
CA LEU A 127 8.04 10.15 -9.73
C LEU A 127 6.84 10.24 -8.79
N TYR A 128 6.74 9.30 -7.86
CA TYR A 128 5.72 9.29 -6.83
C TYR A 128 6.17 10.13 -5.64
N ASP A 129 5.36 11.12 -5.23
CA ASP A 129 5.59 11.99 -4.06
C ASP A 129 4.49 11.72 -3.01
N THR A 130 4.89 11.24 -1.83
CA THR A 130 3.97 10.81 -0.77
C THR A 130 3.33 11.98 -0.02
N ARG A 131 3.79 13.21 -0.27
CA ARG A 131 3.27 14.44 0.35
C ARG A 131 2.05 15.00 -0.38
N GLU A 132 1.75 14.49 -1.58
CA GLU A 132 0.55 14.88 -2.30
C GLU A 132 -0.73 14.28 -1.67
N PRO A 133 -1.90 14.93 -1.81
CA PRO A 133 -3.14 14.42 -1.27
C PRO A 133 -3.47 13.00 -1.74
N GLY A 134 -3.78 12.10 -0.80
CA GLY A 134 -4.10 10.70 -1.10
C GLY A 134 -2.88 9.79 -1.23
N ARG A 135 -1.66 10.32 -1.11
CA ARG A 135 -0.41 9.59 -1.34
C ARG A 135 0.42 9.34 -0.08
N SER A 136 -0.11 9.64 1.11
CA SER A 136 0.63 9.47 2.36
C SER A 136 1.15 8.04 2.51
N ASN A 137 2.42 7.92 2.89
CA ASN A 137 3.12 6.68 3.20
C ASN A 137 3.10 6.31 4.69
N GLN A 138 2.25 6.98 5.48
CA GLN A 138 2.13 6.75 6.92
C GLN A 138 1.22 5.56 7.25
N GLY A 139 1.27 5.09 8.50
CA GLY A 139 0.41 4.04 9.01
C GLY A 139 0.98 2.64 8.80
N HIS A 140 0.22 1.64 9.26
CA HIS A 140 0.66 0.25 9.36
C HIS A 140 1.92 0.09 10.24
N GLU A 141 2.01 0.89 11.31
CA GLU A 141 3.18 0.96 12.20
C GLU A 141 3.00 0.16 13.50
N PHE A 142 1.92 -0.61 13.61
CA PHE A 142 1.60 -1.35 14.83
C PHE A 142 2.45 -2.61 15.03
N MET A 143 3.27 -3.02 14.05
CA MET A 143 4.10 -4.20 14.17
C MET A 143 5.44 -3.86 14.82
N THR A 144 5.60 -4.23 16.08
CA THR A 144 6.88 -4.16 16.79
C THR A 144 7.53 -5.54 16.76
N SER A 145 8.70 -5.64 16.14
CA SER A 145 9.51 -6.87 16.09
C SER A 145 10.98 -6.52 16.11
N SER A 146 11.83 -7.49 16.45
CA SER A 146 13.28 -7.32 16.31
C SER A 146 13.68 -7.33 14.84
N GLU A 147 14.86 -6.81 14.51
CA GLU A 147 15.41 -6.86 13.15
C GLU A 147 15.49 -8.30 12.60
N ALA A 148 15.86 -9.27 13.44
CA ALA A 148 15.84 -10.67 13.07
C ALA A 148 14.42 -11.17 12.73
N GLY A 149 13.41 -10.70 13.47
CA GLY A 149 12.00 -11.03 13.22
C GLY A 149 11.46 -10.40 11.94
N LYS A 150 11.78 -9.11 11.68
CA LYS A 150 11.43 -8.44 10.42
C LYS A 150 12.06 -9.15 9.22
N ARG A 151 13.33 -9.54 9.31
CA ARG A 151 14.03 -10.30 8.25
C ARG A 151 13.41 -11.68 8.02
N ALA A 152 13.09 -12.42 9.09
CA ALA A 152 12.42 -13.71 8.96
C ALA A 152 11.03 -13.57 8.30
N LEU A 153 10.31 -12.49 8.62
CA LEU A 153 9.03 -12.18 8.00
C LEU A 153 9.18 -11.88 6.51
N LEU A 154 10.20 -11.11 6.10
CA LEU A 154 10.49 -10.86 4.67
C LEU A 154 10.72 -12.16 3.90
N GLU A 155 11.56 -13.06 4.42
CA GLU A 155 11.78 -14.38 3.79
C GLU A 155 10.49 -15.21 3.69
N TYR A 156 9.66 -15.17 4.73
CA TYR A 156 8.37 -15.85 4.72
C TYR A 156 7.41 -15.29 3.66
N MET A 157 7.41 -13.98 3.43
CA MET A 157 6.56 -13.35 2.41
C MET A 157 6.94 -13.74 0.98
N LYS A 158 8.19 -14.17 0.73
CA LYS A 158 8.63 -14.65 -0.60
C LYS A 158 8.01 -15.99 -1.00
N VAL A 159 7.53 -16.76 -0.02
CA VAL A 159 6.93 -18.10 -0.22
C VAL A 159 5.43 -18.12 0.05
N LYS A 160 4.82 -16.94 0.22
CA LYS A 160 3.37 -16.77 0.27
C LYS A 160 2.80 -16.55 -1.12
#